data_AF-A0AA88IBS7-F1
#
_entry.id   AF-A0AA88IBS7-F1
#
_cell.length_a   1.000
_cell.length_b   1.000
_cell.length_c   1.000
_cell.angle_alpha   90.00
_cell.angle_beta   90.00
_cell.angle_gamma   90.00
#
_symmetry.space_group_name_H-M   'P 1'
#
loop_
_entity.id
_entity.type
_entity.pdbx_description
1 polymer ?
#
loop_
_entity_poly.entity_id
_entity_poly.type
_entity_poly.pdbx_seq_one_letter_code
_entity_poly.pdbx_strand_id
1 'polypeptide(L)'
;VIEQKWAVNREHLMLEKVLGEGEFGKVMQARLLTDKGLKIVAVKMAKVNRGGDAETAIQDLWSEFSLLKDVDHLHVIRLIGACSTNNELMLVLEYAEHGSLRNYLRKSRTEAVRHTIELDYPVSPRDILCFAWQISKGMAYLASMKLVHRDLAARNVLVANGNIAKISDFGLTRDIYEEDAYFKRSKGRVPVKWMAPESLADQLYTTKSDVWSFGILLWELCTLGSTPYPGLGPEKLYRLLKSGYRMERPDNCSQELYSIMLHCWKDSPSDRPSFHELALILDRMLADGVNYLDIFSLIVNNPGYIGCLESEEEDDETLASKDSVKEPGSQLCYPFTQSSCSFSTEYRPLKDPRLTSLKRGTGGRSSFSGDVVTVFGATGFIGKYLCNKLGKIGCQVIIPNRGDEYDVLRLKMVGDLGQVLFVPYYLRDDESLRKAMKYSTAVVNLVGRDWETKNFKFDDVNIDGAARIARIAKEMDVPKLIHVSSMNATEEPEGHILKNGSKNLATKWAGELAVREEFPDATIFRPSDVFGSEDRFIRNGSQTRIYH
;
A
#
# COMPACT_ATOMS: atom_id res chain seq x y z
N VAL A 1 43.91 -8.64 -11.81
CA VAL A 1 44.04 -10.11 -11.81
C VAL A 1 43.36 -10.64 -10.55
N ILE A 2 42.52 -11.67 -10.66
CA ILE A 2 41.86 -12.27 -9.48
C ILE A 2 42.92 -13.04 -8.68
N GLU A 3 43.02 -12.75 -7.38
CA GLU A 3 43.95 -13.45 -6.48
C GLU A 3 43.56 -14.94 -6.37
N GLN A 4 44.55 -15.83 -6.25
CA GLN A 4 44.32 -17.29 -6.25
C GLN A 4 43.29 -17.75 -5.22
N LYS A 5 43.25 -17.13 -4.03
CA LYS A 5 42.27 -17.43 -2.98
C LYS A 5 40.81 -17.16 -3.38
N TRP A 6 40.58 -16.26 -4.33
CA TRP A 6 39.25 -15.87 -4.81
C TRP A 6 38.93 -16.47 -6.19
N ALA A 7 39.88 -17.16 -6.82
CA ALA A 7 39.70 -17.70 -8.15
C ALA A 7 38.78 -18.93 -8.13
N VAL A 8 37.72 -18.89 -8.93
CA VAL A 8 36.83 -20.02 -9.18
C VAL A 8 37.14 -20.63 -10.54
N ASN A 9 37.28 -21.96 -10.62
CA ASN A 9 37.38 -22.64 -11.91
C ASN A 9 36.05 -22.54 -12.65
N ARG A 10 36.06 -21.95 -13.85
CA ARG A 10 34.86 -21.76 -14.68
C ARG A 10 34.16 -23.08 -15.01
N GLU A 11 34.90 -24.17 -15.17
CA GLU A 11 34.35 -25.50 -15.47
C GLU A 11 33.56 -26.09 -14.30
N HIS A 12 33.85 -25.65 -13.07
CA HIS A 12 33.14 -26.07 -11.86
C HIS A 12 31.85 -25.27 -11.62
N LEU A 13 31.57 -24.25 -12.45
CA LEU A 13 30.44 -23.35 -12.30
C LEU A 13 29.38 -23.63 -13.37
N MET A 14 28.26 -24.24 -12.96
CA MET A 14 27.13 -24.55 -13.82
C MET A 14 26.04 -23.49 -13.66
N LEU A 15 25.90 -22.61 -14.65
CA LEU A 15 24.86 -21.57 -14.68
C LEU A 15 23.48 -22.20 -14.94
N GLU A 16 22.47 -21.77 -14.19
CA GLU A 16 21.09 -22.25 -14.28
C GLU A 16 20.15 -21.11 -14.73
N LYS A 17 19.10 -20.79 -13.95
CA LYS A 17 18.09 -19.79 -14.30
C LYS A 17 18.54 -18.36 -13.98
N VAL A 18 17.97 -17.39 -14.71
CA VAL A 18 18.11 -15.97 -14.40
C VAL A 18 17.30 -15.64 -13.14
N LEU A 19 17.93 -14.94 -12.19
CA LEU A 19 17.28 -14.48 -10.94
C LEU A 19 16.82 -13.03 -11.04
N GLY A 20 17.53 -12.22 -11.83
CA GLY A 20 17.19 -10.83 -12.09
C GLY A 20 18.13 -10.22 -13.13
N GLU A 21 17.61 -9.25 -13.87
CA GLU A 21 18.37 -8.46 -14.82
C GLU A 21 18.01 -6.97 -14.61
N GLY A 22 19.03 -6.12 -14.52
CA GLY A 22 18.82 -4.69 -14.27
C GLY A 22 19.98 -3.84 -14.78
N GLU A 23 20.04 -2.59 -14.31
CA GLU A 23 21.08 -1.63 -14.68
C GLU A 23 22.49 -2.11 -14.30
N PHE A 24 22.62 -2.83 -13.19
CA PHE A 24 23.89 -3.32 -12.64
C PHE A 24 24.33 -4.67 -13.20
N GLY A 25 23.65 -5.18 -14.23
CA GLY A 25 24.00 -6.44 -14.89
C GLY A 25 22.95 -7.54 -14.72
N LYS A 26 23.40 -8.77 -14.98
CA LYS A 26 22.57 -9.98 -14.94
C LYS A 26 23.00 -10.85 -13.78
N VAL A 27 22.03 -11.30 -12.98
CA VAL A 27 22.25 -12.23 -11.87
C VAL A 27 21.58 -13.56 -12.20
N MET A 28 22.34 -14.64 -12.06
CA MET A 28 21.89 -16.00 -12.33
C MET A 28 22.06 -16.90 -11.12
N GLN A 29 21.18 -17.88 -10.96
CA GLN A 29 21.42 -19.01 -10.07
C GLN A 29 22.45 -19.92 -10.74
N ALA A 30 23.33 -20.51 -9.95
CA ALA A 30 24.28 -21.51 -10.43
C ALA A 30 24.56 -22.57 -9.37
N ARG A 31 25.15 -23.69 -9.80
CA ARG A 31 25.76 -24.68 -8.92
C ARG A 31 27.27 -24.65 -9.08
N LEU A 32 27.95 -24.50 -7.96
CA LEU A 32 29.40 -24.55 -7.85
C LEU A 32 29.83 -25.90 -7.30
N LEU A 33 30.67 -26.63 -8.03
CA LEU A 33 31.34 -27.83 -7.52
C LEU A 33 32.46 -27.40 -6.56
N THR A 34 32.35 -27.82 -5.30
CA THR A 34 33.34 -27.60 -4.25
C THR A 34 33.86 -28.94 -3.74
N ASP A 35 34.94 -28.93 -2.95
CA ASP A 35 35.47 -30.13 -2.28
C ASP A 35 34.44 -30.81 -1.35
N LYS A 36 33.42 -30.05 -0.92
CA LYS A 36 32.32 -30.53 -0.06
C LYS A 36 31.06 -30.91 -0.85
N GLY A 37 31.14 -30.97 -2.18
CA GLY A 37 30.02 -31.24 -3.07
C GLY A 37 29.45 -29.99 -3.75
N LEU A 38 28.26 -30.14 -4.34
CA LEU A 38 27.59 -29.07 -5.07
C LEU A 38 26.97 -28.04 -4.13
N LYS A 39 27.31 -26.77 -4.34
CA LYS A 39 26.77 -25.63 -3.60
C LYS A 39 25.95 -24.74 -4.53
N ILE A 40 24.74 -24.36 -4.12
CA ILE A 40 23.95 -23.36 -4.84
C ILE A 40 24.53 -21.98 -4.55
N VAL A 41 24.74 -21.19 -5.60
CA VAL A 41 25.35 -19.85 -5.57
C VAL A 41 24.60 -18.89 -6.49
N ALA A 42 24.80 -17.59 -6.30
CA ALA A 42 24.38 -16.56 -7.24
C ALA A 42 25.59 -16.08 -8.05
N VAL A 43 25.42 -15.82 -9.34
CA VAL A 43 26.47 -15.33 -10.23
C VAL A 43 26.05 -14.00 -10.82
N LYS A 44 26.79 -12.92 -10.51
CA LYS A 44 26.59 -11.59 -11.07
C LYS A 44 27.55 -11.35 -12.22
N MET A 45 27.03 -10.84 -13.34
CA MET A 45 27.77 -10.56 -14.56
C MET A 45 27.42 -9.18 -15.09
N ALA A 46 28.38 -8.49 -15.72
CA ALA A 46 28.12 -7.21 -16.37
C ALA A 46 27.23 -7.39 -17.62
N LYS A 47 26.39 -6.41 -17.94
CA LYS A 47 25.56 -6.44 -19.15
C LYS A 47 26.40 -6.05 -20.37
N VAL A 48 26.59 -6.98 -21.30
CA VAL A 48 27.30 -6.72 -22.56
C VAL A 48 26.33 -6.15 -23.59
N ASN A 49 26.07 -4.84 -23.54
CA ASN A 49 25.42 -4.15 -24.66
C ASN A 49 26.50 -3.75 -25.68
N ARG A 50 26.19 -3.88 -26.98
CA ARG A 50 27.10 -3.46 -28.07
C ARG A 50 27.22 -1.92 -28.07
N GLY A 51 28.16 -1.37 -27.32
CA GLY A 51 28.43 0.08 -27.20
C GLY A 51 29.44 0.41 -26.09
N GLY A 52 29.91 1.66 -26.03
CA GLY A 52 30.94 2.13 -25.07
C GLY A 52 30.59 2.01 -23.57
N ASP A 53 29.36 1.62 -23.24
CA ASP A 53 28.89 1.41 -21.87
C ASP A 53 29.40 0.08 -21.26
N ALA A 54 29.86 -0.87 -22.07
CA ALA A 54 30.29 -2.19 -21.60
C ALA A 54 31.56 -2.14 -20.71
N GLU A 55 32.51 -1.28 -21.03
CA GLU A 55 33.77 -1.17 -20.28
C GLU A 55 33.55 -0.55 -18.89
N THR A 56 32.67 0.44 -18.80
CA THR A 56 32.26 1.05 -17.52
C THR A 56 31.56 0.03 -16.63
N ALA A 57 30.64 -0.78 -17.19
CA ALA A 57 29.93 -1.81 -16.43
C ALA A 57 30.87 -2.91 -15.89
N ILE A 58 31.88 -3.29 -16.68
CA ILE A 58 32.92 -4.23 -16.23
C ILE A 58 33.77 -3.60 -15.10
N GLN A 59 34.13 -2.32 -15.20
CA GLN A 59 34.88 -1.61 -14.17
C GLN A 59 34.11 -1.45 -12.86
N ASP A 60 32.80 -1.20 -12.92
CA ASP A 60 31.94 -1.17 -11.73
C ASP A 60 31.87 -2.56 -11.08
N LEU A 61 31.77 -3.64 -11.87
CA LEU A 61 31.80 -5.01 -11.34
C LEU A 61 33.15 -5.37 -10.72
N TRP A 62 34.27 -4.89 -11.27
CA TRP A 62 35.60 -5.02 -10.64
C TRP A 62 35.72 -4.24 -9.34
N SER A 63 35.08 -3.07 -9.26
CA SER A 63 35.02 -2.27 -8.04
C SER A 63 34.24 -3.00 -6.95
N GLU A 64 33.10 -3.57 -7.32
CA GLU A 64 32.27 -4.41 -6.43
C GLU A 64 33.02 -5.65 -5.95
N PHE A 65 33.73 -6.36 -6.83
CA PHE A 65 34.63 -7.45 -6.45
C PHE A 65 35.66 -6.99 -5.42
N SER A 66 36.33 -5.87 -5.69
CA SER A 66 37.41 -5.38 -4.84
C SER A 66 36.92 -5.05 -3.43
N LEU A 67 35.75 -4.45 -3.31
CA LEU A 67 35.11 -4.12 -2.05
C LEU A 67 34.67 -5.39 -1.29
N LEU A 68 33.99 -6.31 -1.97
CA LEU A 68 33.42 -7.50 -1.32
C LEU A 68 34.49 -8.49 -0.81
N LYS A 69 35.75 -8.36 -1.22
CA LYS A 69 36.87 -9.16 -0.68
C LYS A 69 37.13 -8.90 0.80
N ASP A 70 36.89 -7.67 1.26
CA ASP A 70 37.26 -7.21 2.61
C ASP A 70 36.04 -7.16 3.55
N VAL A 71 34.86 -7.53 3.04
CA VAL A 71 33.57 -7.51 3.75
C VAL A 71 33.20 -8.93 4.19
N ASP A 72 33.07 -9.14 5.49
CA ASP A 72 32.60 -10.40 6.09
C ASP A 72 31.69 -10.13 7.29
N HIS A 73 30.38 -10.21 7.08
CA HIS A 73 29.38 -10.00 8.11
C HIS A 73 28.09 -10.74 7.78
N LEU A 74 27.41 -11.30 8.80
CA LEU A 74 26.20 -12.12 8.63
C LEU A 74 25.11 -11.45 7.79
N HIS A 75 24.93 -10.15 7.99
CA HIS A 75 23.91 -9.31 7.35
C HIS A 75 24.40 -8.55 6.11
N VAL A 76 25.51 -8.98 5.51
CA VAL A 76 26.01 -8.48 4.23
C VAL A 76 26.23 -9.66 3.29
N ILE A 77 25.92 -9.49 2.00
CA ILE A 77 26.06 -10.56 1.02
C ILE A 77 27.54 -10.95 0.88
N ARG A 78 27.82 -12.25 0.99
CA ARG A 78 29.18 -12.76 1.01
C ARG A 78 29.68 -13.12 -0.39
N LEU A 79 30.87 -12.64 -0.73
CA LEU A 79 31.63 -13.12 -1.89
C LEU A 79 32.17 -14.52 -1.63
N ILE A 80 31.91 -15.44 -2.54
CA ILE A 80 32.50 -16.79 -2.53
C ILE A 80 33.77 -16.79 -3.39
N GLY A 81 33.76 -16.08 -4.52
CA GLY A 81 34.91 -15.94 -5.41
C GLY A 81 34.53 -15.26 -6.71
N ALA A 82 35.43 -15.28 -7.68
CA ALA A 82 35.20 -14.74 -9.01
C ALA A 82 35.91 -15.58 -10.07
N CYS A 83 35.41 -15.54 -11.29
CA CYS A 83 36.11 -16.06 -12.46
C CYS A 83 36.05 -15.05 -13.60
N SER A 84 37.11 -15.05 -14.41
CA SER A 84 37.23 -14.18 -15.58
C SER A 84 37.66 -15.05 -16.75
N THR A 85 36.82 -15.17 -17.76
CA THR A 85 37.10 -15.99 -18.97
C THR A 85 36.60 -15.22 -20.18
N ASN A 86 37.42 -15.11 -21.24
CA ASN A 86 37.05 -14.40 -22.49
C ASN A 86 36.51 -12.97 -22.26
N ASN A 87 37.12 -12.20 -21.35
CA ASN A 87 36.68 -10.85 -20.94
C ASN A 87 35.31 -10.77 -20.24
N GLU A 88 34.72 -11.90 -19.83
CA GLU A 88 33.52 -11.92 -18.99
C GLU A 88 33.92 -12.12 -17.53
N LEU A 89 33.69 -11.11 -16.69
CA LEU A 89 33.85 -11.20 -15.24
C LEU A 89 32.56 -11.72 -14.62
N MET A 90 32.67 -12.78 -13.82
CA MET A 90 31.59 -13.40 -13.06
C MET A 90 31.94 -13.36 -11.57
N LEU A 91 31.11 -12.69 -10.77
CA LEU A 91 31.21 -12.71 -9.32
C LEU A 91 30.31 -13.82 -8.78
N VAL A 92 30.90 -14.73 -8.00
CA VAL A 92 30.20 -15.83 -7.35
C VAL A 92 29.89 -15.42 -5.92
N LEU A 93 28.61 -15.21 -5.63
CA LEU A 93 28.07 -14.75 -4.36
C LEU A 93 27.30 -15.87 -3.66
N GLU A 94 27.12 -15.75 -2.35
CA GLU A 94 26.15 -16.61 -1.66
C GLU A 94 24.73 -16.42 -2.23
N TYR A 95 23.96 -17.50 -2.24
CA TYR A 95 22.59 -17.50 -2.73
C TYR A 95 21.62 -17.16 -1.59
N ALA A 96 20.67 -16.27 -1.85
CA ALA A 96 19.59 -15.92 -0.92
C ALA A 96 18.26 -16.42 -1.49
N GLU A 97 17.70 -17.44 -0.85
CA GLU A 97 16.61 -18.29 -1.36
C GLU A 97 15.31 -17.53 -1.60
N HIS A 98 15.05 -16.48 -0.82
CA HIS A 98 13.79 -15.74 -0.89
C HIS A 98 13.85 -14.49 -1.78
N GLY A 99 15.01 -14.21 -2.39
CA GLY A 99 15.20 -13.07 -3.28
C GLY A 99 15.23 -11.73 -2.55
N SER A 100 14.82 -10.65 -3.22
CA SER A 100 14.82 -9.31 -2.63
C SER A 100 13.77 -9.15 -1.53
N LEU A 101 14.12 -8.43 -0.47
CA LEU A 101 13.25 -8.11 0.65
C LEU A 101 11.98 -7.39 0.18
N ARG A 102 12.07 -6.49 -0.80
CA ARG A 102 10.88 -5.86 -1.41
C ARG A 102 9.89 -6.89 -1.95
N ASN A 103 10.37 -7.86 -2.73
CA ASN A 103 9.50 -8.88 -3.31
C ASN A 103 9.00 -9.85 -2.24
N TYR A 104 9.85 -10.20 -1.28
CA TYR A 104 9.50 -11.03 -0.13
C TYR A 104 8.37 -10.41 0.70
N LEU A 105 8.46 -9.11 1.04
CA LEU A 105 7.40 -8.39 1.74
C LEU A 105 6.09 -8.32 0.93
N ARG A 106 6.20 -8.13 -0.40
CA ARG A 106 5.03 -8.05 -1.28
C ARG A 106 4.28 -9.36 -1.42
N LYS A 107 4.94 -10.52 -1.32
CA LYS A 107 4.26 -11.83 -1.34
C LYS A 107 3.21 -11.94 -0.23
N SER A 108 3.50 -11.37 0.94
CA SER A 108 2.56 -11.28 2.07
C SER A 108 1.32 -10.42 1.79
N ARG A 109 1.30 -9.62 0.72
CA ARG A 109 0.12 -8.86 0.28
C ARG A 109 -0.83 -9.70 -0.57
N THR A 110 -0.31 -10.70 -1.28
CA THR A 110 -1.05 -11.46 -2.31
C THR A 110 -1.70 -12.73 -1.75
N GLU A 111 -1.07 -13.39 -0.77
CA GLU A 111 -1.59 -14.64 -0.18
C GLU A 111 -2.75 -14.42 0.80
N ALA A 112 -2.89 -13.22 1.38
CA ALA A 112 -4.07 -12.82 2.17
C ALA A 112 -5.38 -12.77 1.35
N VAL A 113 -5.30 -12.88 0.01
CA VAL A 113 -6.44 -12.81 -0.92
C VAL A 113 -6.92 -14.19 -1.35
N ARG A 114 -6.16 -15.29 -1.15
CA ARG A 114 -6.39 -16.56 -1.86
C ARG A 114 -6.84 -17.77 -1.04
N HIS A 115 -6.62 -17.86 0.28
CA HIS A 115 -7.01 -19.08 1.01
C HIS A 115 -7.79 -18.85 2.32
N THR A 116 -8.87 -19.62 2.40
CA THR A 116 -9.69 -19.93 3.56
C THR A 116 -9.00 -21.07 4.32
N ILE A 117 -8.85 -20.92 5.66
CA ILE A 117 -8.36 -21.93 6.62
C ILE A 117 -6.81 -21.92 6.79
N GLU A 118 -6.39 -21.49 7.99
CA GLU A 118 -5.00 -21.39 8.52
C GLU A 118 -4.06 -20.36 7.83
N LEU A 119 -3.95 -19.17 8.43
CA LEU A 119 -3.06 -18.09 7.96
C LEU A 119 -1.64 -18.27 8.51
N ASP A 120 -0.75 -18.83 7.70
CA ASP A 120 0.70 -18.66 7.88
C ASP A 120 1.12 -17.41 7.10
N TYR A 121 1.07 -16.23 7.73
CA TYR A 121 1.62 -15.02 7.11
C TYR A 121 3.13 -15.21 6.93
N PRO A 122 3.73 -14.95 5.75
CA PRO A 122 5.18 -15.13 5.58
C PRO A 122 6.00 -14.22 6.50
N VAL A 123 5.41 -13.10 6.95
CA VAL A 123 6.11 -12.07 7.73
C VAL A 123 5.20 -11.53 8.84
N SER A 124 5.60 -11.76 10.10
CA SER A 124 4.96 -11.19 11.29
C SER A 124 5.46 -9.77 11.61
N PRO A 125 4.77 -8.99 12.46
CA PRO A 125 5.27 -7.69 12.90
C PRO A 125 6.65 -7.77 13.56
N ARG A 126 6.95 -8.91 14.19
CA ARG A 126 8.26 -9.19 14.79
C ARG A 126 9.32 -9.38 13.72
N ASP A 127 9.00 -10.07 12.62
CA ASP A 127 9.92 -10.27 11.51
C ASP A 127 10.30 -8.94 10.84
N ILE A 128 9.37 -7.99 10.73
CA ILE A 128 9.66 -6.63 10.22
C ILE A 128 10.69 -5.91 11.09
N LEU A 129 10.51 -5.93 12.41
CA LEU A 129 11.48 -5.34 13.35
C LEU A 129 12.82 -6.10 13.31
N CYS A 130 12.77 -7.44 13.19
CA CYS A 130 13.97 -8.25 13.02
C CYS A 130 14.72 -7.85 11.75
N PHE A 131 14.06 -7.66 10.61
CA PHE A 131 14.72 -7.18 9.39
C PHE A 131 15.36 -5.81 9.57
N ALA A 132 14.64 -4.85 10.17
CA ALA A 132 15.18 -3.53 10.48
C ALA A 132 16.45 -3.61 11.33
N TRP A 133 16.41 -4.41 12.41
CA TRP A 133 17.55 -4.63 13.30
C TRP A 133 18.73 -5.31 12.58
N GLN A 134 18.49 -6.38 11.82
CA GLN A 134 19.52 -7.09 11.05
C GLN A 134 20.23 -6.15 10.06
N ILE A 135 19.45 -5.34 9.32
CA ILE A 135 19.99 -4.39 8.34
C ILE A 135 20.77 -3.27 9.03
N SER A 136 20.29 -2.76 10.17
CA SER A 136 21.02 -1.75 10.94
C SER A 136 22.38 -2.26 11.44
N LYS A 137 22.46 -3.54 11.84
CA LYS A 137 23.74 -4.19 12.20
C LYS A 137 24.69 -4.31 11.00
N GLY A 138 24.18 -4.75 9.84
CA GLY A 138 24.97 -4.81 8.62
C GLY A 138 25.51 -3.44 8.19
N MET A 139 24.68 -2.40 8.26
CA MET A 139 25.10 -1.03 7.94
C MET A 139 26.05 -0.44 8.99
N ALA A 140 25.92 -0.81 10.27
CA ALA A 140 26.89 -0.42 11.30
C ALA A 140 28.28 -1.01 11.01
N TYR A 141 28.33 -2.27 10.57
CA TYR A 141 29.56 -2.90 10.12
C TYR A 141 30.16 -2.18 8.89
N LEU A 142 29.37 -1.92 7.84
CA LEU A 142 29.85 -1.19 6.65
C LEU A 142 30.35 0.22 7.00
N ALA A 143 29.66 0.93 7.88
CA ALA A 143 30.09 2.24 8.35
C ALA A 143 31.43 2.16 9.13
N SER A 144 31.65 1.11 9.92
CA SER A 144 32.93 0.88 10.62
C SER A 144 34.09 0.58 9.67
N MET A 145 33.78 0.00 8.50
CA MET A 145 34.69 -0.21 7.38
C MET A 145 34.86 1.05 6.51
N LYS A 146 34.25 2.18 6.88
CA LYS A 146 34.24 3.44 6.12
C LYS A 146 33.65 3.31 4.70
N LEU A 147 32.67 2.43 4.54
CA LEU A 147 31.94 2.22 3.29
C LEU A 147 30.60 2.97 3.30
N VAL A 148 30.30 3.69 2.22
CA VAL A 148 28.98 4.31 1.99
C VAL A 148 28.25 3.55 0.89
N HIS A 149 27.12 2.96 1.23
CA HIS A 149 26.34 2.09 0.35
C HIS A 149 25.71 2.86 -0.82
N ARG A 150 25.12 4.03 -0.56
CA ARG A 150 24.53 4.98 -1.54
C ARG A 150 23.24 4.55 -2.22
N ASP A 151 22.91 3.26 -2.20
CA ASP A 151 21.63 2.74 -2.71
C ASP A 151 20.95 1.77 -1.72
N LEU A 152 20.89 2.15 -0.44
CA LEU A 152 20.22 1.32 0.57
C LEU A 152 18.70 1.41 0.41
N ALA A 153 18.08 0.30 0.00
CA ALA A 153 16.64 0.19 -0.25
C ALA A 153 16.17 -1.27 -0.13
N ALA A 154 14.86 -1.51 0.03
CA ALA A 154 14.33 -2.87 0.20
C ALA A 154 14.58 -3.78 -1.03
N ARG A 155 14.76 -3.19 -2.22
CA ARG A 155 15.14 -3.93 -3.45
C ARG A 155 16.57 -4.48 -3.41
N ASN A 156 17.46 -3.86 -2.62
CA ASN A 156 18.89 -4.16 -2.53
C ASN A 156 19.24 -4.90 -1.22
N VAL A 157 18.22 -5.33 -0.47
CA VAL A 157 18.39 -6.28 0.64
C VAL A 157 17.85 -7.61 0.17
N LEU A 158 18.61 -8.68 0.34
CA LEU A 158 18.20 -10.06 0.04
C LEU A 158 17.78 -10.79 1.31
N VAL A 159 16.91 -11.78 1.18
CA VAL A 159 16.45 -12.63 2.29
C VAL A 159 16.91 -14.06 2.05
N ALA A 160 17.80 -14.55 2.91
CA ALA A 160 18.25 -15.93 2.91
C ALA A 160 17.40 -16.79 3.86
N ASN A 161 17.57 -18.11 3.77
CA ASN A 161 16.87 -19.08 4.60
C ASN A 161 16.95 -18.75 6.09
N GLY A 162 15.84 -18.94 6.81
CA GLY A 162 15.70 -18.53 8.21
C GLY A 162 15.47 -17.03 8.41
N ASN A 163 14.94 -16.33 7.39
CA ASN A 163 14.62 -14.90 7.41
C ASN A 163 15.84 -14.01 7.75
N ILE A 164 17.00 -14.38 7.20
CA ILE A 164 18.25 -13.62 7.38
C ILE A 164 18.36 -12.56 6.30
N ALA A 165 18.29 -11.28 6.69
CA ALA A 165 18.50 -10.14 5.78
C ALA A 165 19.98 -9.94 5.48
N LYS A 166 20.30 -9.75 4.20
CA LYS A 166 21.65 -9.54 3.68
C LYS A 166 21.68 -8.33 2.75
N ILE A 167 22.43 -7.31 3.12
CA ILE A 167 22.65 -6.11 2.30
C ILE A 167 23.44 -6.52 1.06
N SER A 168 23.01 -6.07 -0.11
CA SER A 168 23.53 -6.48 -1.42
C SER A 168 23.57 -5.29 -2.38
N ASP A 169 24.15 -5.52 -3.55
CA ASP A 169 24.25 -4.58 -4.67
C ASP A 169 25.15 -3.37 -4.38
N PHE A 170 26.45 -3.66 -4.35
CA PHE A 170 27.51 -2.69 -4.02
C PHE A 170 27.99 -1.90 -5.25
N GLY A 171 27.28 -1.99 -6.39
CA GLY A 171 27.68 -1.35 -7.65
C GLY A 171 27.82 0.17 -7.56
N LEU A 172 27.18 0.81 -6.58
CA LEU A 172 27.32 2.24 -6.31
C LEU A 172 28.14 2.58 -5.06
N THR A 173 28.54 1.57 -4.27
CA THR A 173 29.28 1.76 -3.01
C THR A 173 30.69 2.27 -3.27
N ARG A 174 31.18 3.16 -2.39
CA ARG A 174 32.53 3.74 -2.48
C ARG A 174 33.15 3.86 -1.09
N ASP A 175 34.47 3.71 -1.05
CA ASP A 175 35.30 4.06 0.12
C ASP A 175 35.32 5.56 0.33
N ILE A 176 35.34 5.97 1.60
CA ILE A 176 35.56 7.35 1.98
C ILE A 176 37.03 7.56 2.33
N TYR A 177 37.77 8.33 1.51
CA TYR A 177 39.14 8.75 1.84
C TYR A 177 39.13 10.10 2.58
N GLU A 178 39.89 10.18 3.67
CA GLU A 178 40.34 11.31 4.51
C GLU A 178 39.35 12.43 4.93
N GLU A 179 38.30 12.77 4.17
CA GLU A 179 37.38 13.88 4.43
C GLU A 179 35.93 13.46 4.75
N ASP A 180 35.69 12.18 5.10
CA ASP A 180 34.37 11.62 5.48
C ASP A 180 33.21 11.89 4.48
N ALA A 181 33.53 12.26 3.24
CA ALA A 181 32.60 12.65 2.18
C ALA A 181 33.02 12.19 0.78
N TYR A 182 32.06 11.75 -0.04
CA TYR A 182 32.26 11.45 -1.46
C TYR A 182 31.42 12.36 -2.36
N PHE A 183 32.03 12.88 -3.45
CA PHE A 183 31.37 13.70 -4.48
C PHE A 183 31.27 12.96 -5.83
N LYS A 184 30.05 12.67 -6.30
CA LYS A 184 29.83 12.01 -7.61
C LYS A 184 30.01 12.99 -8.78
N ARG A 185 30.88 12.67 -9.73
CA ARG A 185 31.13 13.48 -10.94
C ARG A 185 30.36 13.04 -12.21
N SER A 186 29.64 11.91 -12.19
CA SER A 186 29.00 11.29 -13.38
C SER A 186 27.46 11.34 -13.38
N LYS A 187 26.85 11.42 -14.59
CA LYS A 187 25.39 11.56 -14.87
C LYS A 187 24.60 10.22 -14.86
N GLY A 188 25.01 9.22 -14.09
CA GLY A 188 24.25 7.95 -13.99
C GLY A 188 22.89 8.13 -13.30
N ARG A 189 21.93 7.24 -13.54
CA ARG A 189 20.65 7.21 -12.80
C ARG A 189 20.95 7.04 -11.30
N VAL A 190 20.17 7.72 -10.46
CA VAL A 190 20.32 7.71 -9.00
C VAL A 190 18.97 7.47 -8.34
N PRO A 191 18.91 6.82 -7.17
CA PRO A 191 17.67 6.47 -6.50
C PRO A 191 17.06 7.68 -5.78
N VAL A 192 16.58 8.69 -6.53
CA VAL A 192 16.16 10.01 -6.02
C VAL A 192 15.28 9.95 -4.76
N LYS A 193 14.34 9.01 -4.70
CA LYS A 193 13.41 8.84 -3.57
C LYS A 193 14.04 8.28 -2.28
N TRP A 194 15.26 7.76 -2.34
CA TRP A 194 16.00 7.28 -1.16
C TRP A 194 17.09 8.25 -0.72
N MET A 195 17.44 9.23 -1.54
CA MET A 195 18.58 10.12 -1.30
C MET A 195 18.29 11.19 -0.24
N ALA A 196 19.32 11.51 0.53
CA ALA A 196 19.31 12.62 1.47
C ALA A 196 19.33 13.99 0.75
N PRO A 197 18.84 15.08 1.36
CA PRO A 197 18.81 16.41 0.75
C PRO A 197 20.18 16.90 0.27
N GLU A 198 21.25 16.67 1.05
CA GLU A 198 22.62 17.01 0.68
C GLU A 198 23.15 16.17 -0.50
N SER A 199 22.72 14.91 -0.60
CA SER A 199 23.06 14.06 -1.75
C SER A 199 22.32 14.50 -3.01
N LEU A 200 21.09 15.00 -2.88
CA LEU A 200 20.31 15.55 -3.99
C LEU A 200 20.86 16.89 -4.48
N ALA A 201 21.24 17.77 -3.56
CA ALA A 201 21.74 19.11 -3.86
C ALA A 201 23.18 19.09 -4.37
N ASP A 202 24.07 18.47 -3.60
CA ASP A 202 25.52 18.68 -3.70
C ASP A 202 26.25 17.39 -4.11
N GLN A 203 25.52 16.30 -4.36
CA GLN A 203 26.09 14.97 -4.62
C GLN A 203 27.03 14.50 -3.49
N LEU A 204 26.75 14.93 -2.27
CA LEU A 204 27.48 14.57 -1.05
C LEU A 204 26.94 13.25 -0.48
N TYR A 205 27.79 12.23 -0.41
CA TYR A 205 27.44 10.92 0.14
C TYR A 205 28.32 10.61 1.36
N THR A 206 27.66 10.25 2.46
CA THR A 206 28.28 9.93 3.75
C THR A 206 27.51 8.79 4.43
N THR A 207 28.05 8.23 5.51
CA THR A 207 27.31 7.27 6.37
C THR A 207 26.00 7.85 6.88
N LYS A 208 25.91 9.18 7.09
CA LYS A 208 24.68 9.87 7.51
C LYS A 208 23.66 10.03 6.37
N SER A 209 24.10 10.05 5.12
CA SER A 209 23.20 9.96 3.96
C SER A 209 22.62 8.55 3.79
N ASP A 210 23.37 7.51 4.17
CA ASP A 210 22.83 6.14 4.25
C ASP A 210 21.83 5.99 5.40
N VAL A 211 22.03 6.68 6.53
CA VAL A 211 21.04 6.72 7.63
C VAL A 211 19.71 7.32 7.16
N TRP A 212 19.74 8.34 6.30
CA TRP A 212 18.52 8.86 5.68
C TRP A 212 17.83 7.77 4.84
N SER A 213 18.60 7.08 3.99
CA SER A 213 18.12 5.97 3.16
C SER A 213 17.53 4.84 4.00
N PHE A 214 18.12 4.55 5.16
CA PHE A 214 17.59 3.60 6.14
C PHE A 214 16.24 4.03 6.70
N GLY A 215 16.02 5.32 6.96
CA GLY A 215 14.68 5.82 7.34
C GLY A 215 13.63 5.54 6.26
N ILE A 216 13.99 5.70 4.98
CA ILE A 216 13.12 5.33 3.84
C ILE A 216 12.88 3.82 3.80
N LEU A 217 13.92 3.01 4.05
CA LEU A 217 13.81 1.56 4.14
C LEU A 217 12.90 1.10 5.29
N LEU A 218 12.96 1.74 6.47
CA LEU A 218 12.03 1.48 7.57
C LEU A 218 10.58 1.73 7.14
N TRP A 219 10.35 2.78 6.36
CA TRP A 219 9.04 3.05 5.79
C TRP A 219 8.62 1.98 4.77
N GLU A 220 9.53 1.52 3.90
CA GLU A 220 9.27 0.39 2.99
C GLU A 220 8.90 -0.88 3.76
N LEU A 221 9.61 -1.18 4.84
CA LEU A 221 9.34 -2.30 5.75
C LEU A 221 7.94 -2.21 6.36
N CYS A 222 7.60 -1.07 6.97
CA CYS A 222 6.28 -0.85 7.57
C CYS A 222 5.15 -0.98 6.55
N THR A 223 5.39 -0.54 5.32
CA THR A 223 4.38 -0.55 4.27
C THR A 223 4.40 -1.82 3.44
N LEU A 224 5.18 -2.85 3.80
CA LEU A 224 5.35 -4.12 3.07
C LEU A 224 5.87 -3.98 1.63
N GLY A 225 6.83 -3.11 1.38
CA GLY A 225 7.51 -2.98 0.07
C GLY A 225 6.85 -1.98 -0.88
N SER A 226 6.24 -0.93 -0.34
CA SER A 226 5.63 0.12 -1.14
C SER A 226 6.63 1.09 -1.76
N THR A 227 6.17 1.86 -2.74
CA THR A 227 6.99 2.93 -3.34
C THR A 227 6.97 4.18 -2.46
N PRO A 228 8.13 4.69 -1.98
CA PRO A 228 8.22 5.92 -1.20
C PRO A 228 7.64 7.13 -1.93
N TYR A 229 7.16 8.12 -1.17
CA TYR A 229 6.54 9.34 -1.68
C TYR A 229 5.47 9.04 -2.75
N PRO A 230 4.37 8.35 -2.38
CA PRO A 230 3.34 7.92 -3.33
C PRO A 230 2.71 9.13 -4.03
N GLY A 231 2.54 9.03 -5.36
CA GLY A 231 1.99 10.11 -6.19
C GLY A 231 2.91 11.31 -6.44
N LEU A 232 4.13 11.32 -5.88
CA LEU A 232 5.11 12.40 -6.08
C LEU A 232 6.17 12.00 -7.11
N GLY A 233 6.34 12.84 -8.13
CA GLY A 233 7.41 12.74 -9.10
C GLY A 233 8.78 13.13 -8.50
N PRO A 234 9.87 12.43 -8.87
CA PRO A 234 11.21 12.67 -8.32
C PRO A 234 11.72 14.10 -8.52
N GLU A 235 11.29 14.77 -9.59
CA GLU A 235 11.69 16.14 -9.94
C GLU A 235 11.21 17.20 -8.94
N LYS A 236 10.15 16.92 -8.17
CA LYS A 236 9.60 17.83 -7.17
C LYS A 236 10.15 17.58 -5.76
N LEU A 237 10.77 16.42 -5.54
CA LEU A 237 11.09 15.93 -4.20
C LEU A 237 12.08 16.84 -3.46
N TYR A 238 13.17 17.26 -4.11
CA TYR A 238 14.17 18.11 -3.45
C TYR A 238 13.58 19.42 -2.91
N ARG A 239 12.72 20.10 -3.68
CA ARG A 239 12.08 21.35 -3.24
C ARG A 239 11.17 21.13 -2.04
N LEU A 240 10.46 20.01 -2.02
CA LEU A 240 9.54 19.65 -0.95
C LEU A 240 10.31 19.29 0.34
N LEU A 241 11.38 18.51 0.24
CA LEU A 241 12.25 18.21 1.38
C LEU A 241 12.88 19.48 1.97
N LYS A 242 13.31 20.41 1.10
CA LYS A 242 13.89 21.69 1.50
C LYS A 242 12.88 22.61 2.21
N SER A 243 11.58 22.45 1.98
CA SER A 243 10.53 23.17 2.72
C SER A 243 10.18 22.52 4.06
N GLY A 244 10.93 21.50 4.50
CA GLY A 244 10.73 20.80 5.77
C GLY A 244 9.74 19.63 5.71
N TYR A 245 9.21 19.28 4.54
CA TYR A 245 8.31 18.13 4.40
C TYR A 245 9.03 16.81 4.69
N ARG A 246 8.32 15.88 5.33
CA ARG A 246 8.71 14.47 5.51
C ARG A 246 7.52 13.57 5.21
N MET A 247 7.77 12.31 4.85
CA MET A 247 6.68 11.36 4.61
C MET A 247 5.85 11.16 5.86
N GLU A 248 4.53 11.16 5.69
CA GLU A 248 3.54 10.87 6.74
C GLU A 248 3.79 9.50 7.40
N ARG A 249 3.37 9.37 8.67
CA ARG A 249 3.40 8.10 9.40
C ARG A 249 2.52 7.07 8.69
N PRO A 250 3.01 5.87 8.37
CA PRO A 250 2.14 4.78 7.89
C PRO A 250 1.09 4.43 8.94
N ASP A 251 -0.15 4.17 8.52
CA ASP A 251 -1.28 3.90 9.43
C ASP A 251 -1.00 2.74 10.40
N ASN A 252 -0.29 1.73 9.93
CA ASN A 252 0.05 0.52 10.68
C ASN A 252 1.37 0.63 11.49
N CYS A 253 2.00 1.81 11.53
CA CYS A 253 3.27 2.06 12.20
C CYS A 253 3.07 2.86 13.48
N SER A 254 3.56 2.39 14.62
CA SER A 254 3.52 3.12 15.89
C SER A 254 4.24 4.48 15.85
N GLN A 255 3.92 5.35 16.80
CA GLN A 255 4.57 6.66 16.91
C GLN A 255 6.06 6.53 17.27
N GLU A 256 6.41 5.50 18.04
CA GLU A 256 7.76 5.19 18.47
C GLU A 256 8.63 4.78 17.26
N LEU A 257 8.15 3.86 16.43
CA LEU A 257 8.87 3.45 15.21
C LEU A 257 8.96 4.59 14.20
N TYR A 258 7.89 5.38 14.05
CA TYR A 258 7.90 6.56 13.19
C TYR A 258 8.85 7.66 13.68
N SER A 259 8.99 7.82 15.00
CA SER A 259 9.97 8.73 15.60
C SER A 259 11.39 8.39 15.12
N ILE A 260 11.75 7.11 15.03
CA ILE A 260 13.05 6.69 14.50
C ILE A 260 13.23 7.15 13.05
N MET A 261 12.19 7.01 12.20
CA MET A 261 12.23 7.50 10.82
C MET A 261 12.47 9.02 10.77
N LEU A 262 11.77 9.79 11.60
CA LEU A 262 11.97 11.24 11.68
C LEU A 262 13.37 11.64 12.16
N HIS A 263 13.98 10.88 13.08
CA HIS A 263 15.37 11.09 13.49
C HIS A 263 16.36 10.78 12.35
N CYS A 264 16.10 9.73 11.55
CA CYS A 264 16.85 9.47 10.33
C CYS A 264 16.73 10.60 9.29
N TRP A 265 15.61 11.33 9.27
CA TRP A 265 15.33 12.40 8.32
C TRP A 265 15.56 13.81 8.86
N LYS A 266 16.41 14.00 9.88
CA LYS A 266 16.85 15.35 10.28
C LYS A 266 17.59 16.04 9.14
N ASP A 267 17.35 17.35 8.96
CA ASP A 267 17.99 18.14 7.91
C ASP A 267 19.51 18.11 8.07
N SER A 268 20.02 18.41 9.27
CA SER A 268 21.45 18.31 9.56
C SER A 268 21.89 16.84 9.64
N PRO A 269 22.90 16.41 8.86
CA PRO A 269 23.42 15.05 8.92
C PRO A 269 23.99 14.66 10.30
N SER A 270 24.53 15.63 11.06
CA SER A 270 25.06 15.40 12.41
C SER A 270 24.00 14.95 13.41
N ASP A 271 22.77 15.40 13.22
CA ASP A 271 21.66 15.18 14.16
C ASP A 271 20.96 13.84 13.93
N ARG A 272 21.31 13.17 12.82
CA ARG A 272 20.83 11.83 12.51
C ARG A 272 21.58 10.82 13.39
N PRO A 273 20.92 9.75 13.90
CA PRO A 273 21.60 8.73 14.68
C PRO A 273 22.65 7.99 13.84
N SER A 274 23.60 7.34 14.48
CA SER A 274 24.48 6.35 13.86
C SER A 274 23.75 5.01 13.69
N PHE A 275 24.25 4.16 12.79
CA PHE A 275 23.72 2.80 12.64
C PHE A 275 23.90 1.95 13.92
N HIS A 276 24.94 2.21 14.70
CA HIS A 276 25.14 1.56 16.00
C HIS A 276 24.01 1.92 16.98
N GLU A 277 23.67 3.21 17.09
CA GLU A 277 22.56 3.65 17.93
C GLU A 277 21.21 3.10 17.44
N LEU A 278 20.98 3.10 16.12
CA LEU A 278 19.78 2.50 15.52
C LEU A 278 19.64 1.02 15.87
N ALA A 279 20.73 0.25 15.79
CA ALA A 279 20.73 -1.16 16.16
C ALA A 279 20.35 -1.36 17.64
N LEU A 280 20.88 -0.54 18.55
CA LEU A 280 20.53 -0.60 19.98
C LEU A 280 19.08 -0.19 20.26
N ILE A 281 18.54 0.78 19.52
CA ILE A 281 17.12 1.18 19.65
C ILE A 281 16.22 0.03 19.19
N LEU A 282 16.49 -0.55 18.03
CA LEU A 282 15.68 -1.64 17.47
C LEU A 282 15.79 -2.94 18.29
N ASP A 283 16.95 -3.20 18.90
CA ASP A 283 17.16 -4.33 19.82
C ASP A 283 16.26 -4.22 21.07
N ARG A 284 16.18 -3.02 21.65
CA ARG A 284 15.27 -2.72 22.77
C ARG A 284 13.81 -2.89 22.37
N MET A 285 13.41 -2.37 21.22
CA MET A 285 12.04 -2.56 20.71
C MET A 285 11.69 -4.04 20.50
N LEU A 286 12.65 -4.87 20.07
CA LEU A 286 12.45 -6.32 19.96
C LEU A 286 12.25 -6.99 21.33
N ALA A 287 12.91 -6.50 22.38
CA ALA A 287 12.76 -7.01 23.74
C ALA A 287 11.43 -6.59 24.40
N ASP A 288 10.95 -5.37 24.13
CA ASP A 288 9.74 -4.80 24.73
C ASP A 288 8.41 -5.39 24.16
N GLY A 289 8.48 -6.23 23.12
CA GLY A 289 7.32 -6.88 22.49
C GLY A 289 6.78 -6.14 21.24
N VAL A 290 5.74 -6.68 20.59
CA VAL A 290 5.45 -6.38 19.17
C VAL A 290 4.34 -5.35 18.90
N ASN A 291 4.07 -4.42 19.81
CA ASN A 291 2.99 -3.42 19.62
C ASN A 291 3.38 -2.22 18.72
N TYR A 292 4.54 -2.29 18.07
CA TYR A 292 5.05 -1.19 17.24
C TYR A 292 4.54 -1.20 15.79
N LEU A 293 3.94 -2.31 15.36
CA LEU A 293 3.45 -2.56 14.01
C LEU A 293 2.17 -3.40 14.06
N ASP A 294 1.11 -2.93 13.41
CA ASP A 294 -0.13 -3.71 13.25
C ASP A 294 -0.28 -4.18 11.80
N ILE A 295 0.26 -5.37 11.51
CA ILE A 295 0.15 -5.98 10.17
C ILE A 295 -1.28 -6.44 9.87
N PHE A 296 -2.14 -6.66 10.88
CA PHE A 296 -3.54 -7.04 10.65
C PHE A 296 -4.40 -5.86 10.20
N SER A 297 -4.00 -4.62 10.53
CA SER A 297 -4.59 -3.39 9.99
C SER A 297 -4.29 -3.15 8.50
N LEU A 298 -3.36 -3.88 7.87
CA LEU A 298 -2.95 -3.68 6.47
C LEU A 298 -3.96 -4.15 5.41
N ILE A 299 -5.10 -4.72 5.79
CA ILE A 299 -6.20 -4.93 4.85
C ILE A 299 -6.93 -3.59 4.53
N VAL A 300 -6.61 -2.48 5.22
CA VAL A 300 -7.31 -1.21 5.00
C VAL A 300 -6.37 0.00 4.94
N ASN A 301 -6.57 0.79 3.88
CA ASN A 301 -6.21 2.20 3.72
C ASN A 301 -4.77 2.56 3.42
N ASN A 302 -4.40 2.49 2.13
CA ASN A 302 -3.58 3.57 1.60
C ASN A 302 -3.79 3.73 0.07
N PRO A 303 -4.67 4.65 -0.40
CA PRO A 303 -5.02 4.78 -1.83
C PRO A 303 -3.84 5.20 -2.74
N GLY A 304 -2.71 5.62 -2.18
CA GLY A 304 -1.49 5.92 -2.95
C GLY A 304 -0.62 4.73 -3.33
N TYR A 305 -0.98 3.51 -2.90
CA TYR A 305 -0.05 2.37 -2.87
C TYR A 305 -0.35 1.22 -3.85
N ILE A 306 -1.51 1.27 -4.53
CA ILE A 306 -1.92 0.26 -5.50
C ILE A 306 -1.55 0.66 -6.95
N GLY A 307 -1.15 1.92 -7.20
CA GLY A 307 -0.81 2.41 -8.54
C GLY A 307 0.55 1.96 -9.13
N CYS A 308 1.18 0.91 -8.60
CA CYS A 308 2.51 0.47 -9.07
C CYS A 308 2.55 -0.99 -9.55
N LEU A 309 1.40 -1.62 -9.83
CA LEU A 309 1.36 -3.00 -10.36
C LEU A 309 1.13 -3.09 -11.87
N GLU A 310 0.88 -1.99 -12.58
CA GLU A 310 0.53 -2.04 -14.01
C GLU A 310 1.65 -1.58 -14.96
N SER A 311 2.91 -1.88 -14.70
CA SER A 311 3.96 -1.55 -15.69
C SER A 311 4.91 -2.68 -16.08
N GLU A 312 4.78 -3.91 -15.61
CA GLU A 312 5.75 -4.97 -15.93
C GLU A 312 5.15 -6.40 -16.01
N GLU A 313 4.00 -6.57 -16.66
CA GLU A 313 3.53 -7.89 -17.10
C GLU A 313 3.16 -7.85 -18.60
N GLU A 314 4.18 -7.87 -19.46
CA GLU A 314 4.07 -8.48 -20.78
C GLU A 314 5.08 -9.65 -20.82
N ASP A 315 4.63 -10.76 -21.40
CA ASP A 315 5.37 -11.99 -21.72
C ASP A 315 5.49 -13.08 -20.63
N ASP A 316 4.42 -13.86 -20.42
CA ASP A 316 4.55 -15.34 -20.36
C ASP A 316 3.19 -16.05 -20.51
N GLU A 317 2.75 -16.29 -21.76
CA GLU A 317 1.74 -17.33 -22.06
C GLU A 317 2.46 -18.58 -22.54
N THR A 318 2.51 -19.64 -21.71
CA THR A 318 2.66 -21.01 -22.24
C THR A 318 1.79 -22.03 -21.49
N LEU A 319 1.09 -22.80 -22.32
CA LEU A 319 0.19 -23.90 -21.98
C LEU A 319 0.87 -25.00 -21.16
N ALA A 320 0.18 -25.52 -20.15
CA ALA A 320 0.27 -26.93 -19.78
C ALA A 320 -1.07 -27.45 -19.25
N SER A 321 -1.64 -28.36 -20.02
CA SER A 321 -2.73 -29.26 -19.65
C SER A 321 -2.24 -30.35 -18.68
N LYS A 322 -3.10 -30.79 -17.76
CA LYS A 322 -3.47 -32.21 -17.54
C LYS A 322 -4.26 -32.45 -16.24
N ASP A 323 -5.46 -32.97 -16.45
CA ASP A 323 -6.08 -34.16 -15.84
C ASP A 323 -5.81 -34.51 -14.37
N SER A 324 -6.93 -34.48 -13.65
CA SER A 324 -7.19 -35.02 -12.32
C SER A 324 -7.25 -36.55 -12.28
N VAL A 325 -6.57 -37.17 -11.30
CA VAL A 325 -6.84 -38.54 -10.83
C VAL A 325 -7.06 -38.51 -9.31
N LYS A 326 -8.08 -39.25 -8.87
CA LYS A 326 -8.60 -39.35 -7.49
C LYS A 326 -7.95 -40.49 -6.68
N GLU A 327 -7.83 -40.21 -5.37
CA GLU A 327 -7.96 -41.10 -4.18
C GLU A 327 -6.87 -42.14 -3.83
N PRO A 328 -6.82 -42.69 -2.58
CA PRO A 328 -7.15 -42.12 -1.25
C PRO A 328 -6.15 -42.49 -0.10
N GLY A 329 -6.22 -41.73 1.00
CA GLY A 329 -6.17 -42.26 2.39
C GLY A 329 -4.86 -42.76 3.02
N SER A 330 -4.38 -42.06 4.06
CA SER A 330 -4.09 -42.69 5.36
C SER A 330 -3.88 -41.64 6.46
N GLN A 331 -4.68 -41.78 7.51
CA GLN A 331 -4.61 -41.07 8.79
C GLN A 331 -3.41 -41.57 9.61
N LEU A 332 -2.74 -40.66 10.33
CA LEU A 332 -2.23 -40.92 11.67
C LEU A 332 -2.51 -39.68 12.53
N CYS A 333 -3.08 -39.92 13.70
CA CYS A 333 -3.78 -38.99 14.59
C CYS A 333 -3.10 -39.10 15.97
N TYR A 334 -2.72 -38.01 16.66
CA TYR A 334 -3.38 -37.38 17.84
C TYR A 334 -2.27 -36.77 18.75
N PRO A 335 -2.56 -35.98 19.81
CA PRO A 335 -3.81 -35.31 20.23
C PRO A 335 -3.63 -33.82 20.67
N PHE A 336 -4.68 -32.99 20.60
CA PHE A 336 -4.99 -32.05 21.70
C PHE A 336 -6.47 -31.59 21.71
N THR A 337 -7.10 -31.89 22.85
CA THR A 337 -8.37 -31.44 23.46
C THR A 337 -9.46 -30.69 22.67
N GLN A 338 -10.66 -31.28 22.69
CA GLN A 338 -11.95 -30.78 22.20
C GLN A 338 -12.45 -29.50 22.89
N SER A 339 -12.94 -28.57 22.09
CA SER A 339 -14.12 -27.76 22.44
C SER A 339 -15.13 -27.92 21.30
N SER A 340 -16.31 -28.46 21.60
CA SER A 340 -17.29 -28.91 20.60
C SER A 340 -18.13 -27.76 20.05
N CYS A 341 -17.97 -27.45 18.76
CA CYS A 341 -18.96 -26.69 17.98
C CYS A 341 -19.83 -27.68 17.19
N SER A 342 -21.12 -27.74 17.48
CA SER A 342 -22.09 -28.58 16.76
C SER A 342 -22.52 -27.91 15.45
N PHE A 343 -21.95 -28.31 14.31
CA PHE A 343 -22.53 -28.02 13.00
C PHE A 343 -23.63 -29.04 12.68
N SER A 344 -24.82 -28.55 12.31
CA SER A 344 -25.93 -29.37 11.83
C SER A 344 -25.64 -29.84 10.41
N THR A 345 -25.65 -31.15 10.17
CA THR A 345 -25.48 -31.79 8.86
C THR A 345 -26.78 -31.89 8.04
N GLU A 346 -27.92 -31.43 8.58
CA GLU A 346 -29.21 -31.49 7.88
C GLU A 346 -29.37 -30.39 6.82
N TYR A 347 -29.61 -30.81 5.57
CA TYR A 347 -30.04 -29.94 4.48
C TYR A 347 -31.48 -29.43 4.74
N ARG A 348 -31.64 -28.11 4.89
CA ARG A 348 -32.95 -27.46 5.06
C ARG A 348 -33.26 -26.53 3.88
N PRO A 349 -34.09 -26.95 2.92
CA PRO A 349 -34.47 -26.10 1.80
C PRO A 349 -35.30 -24.90 2.28
N LEU A 350 -35.01 -23.72 1.73
CA LEU A 350 -35.70 -22.48 2.04
C LEU A 350 -37.14 -22.52 1.48
N LYS A 351 -38.14 -22.27 2.34
CA LYS A 351 -39.57 -22.27 1.96
C LYS A 351 -40.03 -20.98 1.26
N ASP A 352 -39.34 -19.86 1.47
CA ASP A 352 -39.59 -18.57 0.82
C ASP A 352 -38.23 -17.97 0.41
N PRO A 353 -38.00 -17.64 -0.88
CA PRO A 353 -36.72 -17.13 -1.36
C PRO A 353 -36.54 -15.62 -1.16
N ARG A 354 -37.54 -14.89 -0.63
CA ARG A 354 -37.39 -13.46 -0.37
C ARG A 354 -36.36 -13.23 0.72
N LEU A 355 -35.33 -12.43 0.44
CA LEU A 355 -34.26 -12.11 1.38
C LEU A 355 -34.81 -11.65 2.75
N THR A 356 -35.86 -10.81 2.76
CA THR A 356 -36.53 -10.31 3.98
C THR A 356 -37.13 -11.40 4.89
N SER A 357 -37.36 -12.60 4.35
CA SER A 357 -37.92 -13.77 5.07
C SER A 357 -36.85 -14.66 5.72
N LEU A 358 -35.57 -14.42 5.44
CA LEU A 358 -34.45 -15.15 6.05
C LEU A 358 -34.32 -14.80 7.54
N LYS A 359 -33.88 -15.78 8.35
CA LYS A 359 -33.68 -15.58 9.80
C LYS A 359 -32.68 -14.45 10.02
N ARG A 360 -33.14 -13.41 10.71
CA ARG A 360 -32.30 -12.28 11.12
C ARG A 360 -31.25 -12.77 12.11
N GLY A 361 -30.00 -12.39 11.88
CA GLY A 361 -28.88 -12.79 12.74
C GLY A 361 -28.87 -12.01 14.07
N THR A 362 -28.00 -12.39 14.99
CA THR A 362 -27.85 -11.77 16.32
C THR A 362 -27.12 -10.42 16.31
N GLY A 363 -26.95 -9.80 15.13
CA GLY A 363 -26.21 -8.55 14.92
C GLY A 363 -24.76 -8.74 14.47
N GLY A 364 -24.14 -7.66 13.96
CA GLY A 364 -22.78 -7.66 13.42
C GLY A 364 -22.72 -7.65 11.88
N ARG A 365 -21.53 -7.50 11.32
CA ARG A 365 -21.34 -7.25 9.88
C ARG A 365 -21.77 -8.44 9.00
N SER A 366 -21.54 -9.65 9.47
CA SER A 366 -21.95 -10.90 8.81
C SER A 366 -23.36 -11.34 9.18
N SER A 367 -24.10 -10.52 9.95
CA SER A 367 -25.51 -10.78 10.22
C SER A 367 -26.38 -10.24 9.08
N PHE A 368 -27.55 -10.84 8.90
CA PHE A 368 -28.53 -10.35 7.95
C PHE A 368 -29.63 -9.63 8.72
N SER A 369 -29.76 -8.31 8.50
CA SER A 369 -30.76 -7.47 9.20
C SER A 369 -32.17 -7.61 8.63
N GLY A 370 -32.29 -8.01 7.35
CA GLY A 370 -33.55 -7.99 6.61
C GLY A 370 -33.83 -6.68 5.88
N ASP A 371 -32.99 -5.65 6.04
CA ASP A 371 -33.18 -4.35 5.39
C ASP A 371 -32.31 -4.19 4.15
N VAL A 372 -32.90 -3.62 3.10
CA VAL A 372 -32.22 -3.23 1.86
C VAL A 372 -32.31 -1.71 1.75
N VAL A 373 -31.18 -1.03 1.92
CA VAL A 373 -31.14 0.43 2.01
C VAL A 373 -30.44 1.01 0.79
N THR A 374 -31.14 1.84 0.01
CA THR A 374 -30.54 2.59 -1.09
C THR A 374 -30.04 3.93 -0.61
N VAL A 375 -28.75 4.23 -0.82
CA VAL A 375 -28.11 5.47 -0.35
C VAL A 375 -27.63 6.31 -1.53
N PHE A 376 -28.42 7.31 -1.92
CA PHE A 376 -27.99 8.29 -2.92
C PHE A 376 -27.00 9.26 -2.30
N GLY A 377 -25.90 9.56 -3.01
CA GLY A 377 -24.83 10.44 -2.50
C GLY A 377 -23.85 9.74 -1.53
N ALA A 378 -23.75 8.41 -1.60
CA ALA A 378 -22.89 7.61 -0.73
C ALA A 378 -21.39 7.98 -0.80
N THR A 379 -20.92 8.52 -1.93
CA THR A 379 -19.52 8.97 -2.11
C THR A 379 -19.22 10.30 -1.41
N GLY A 380 -20.25 11.03 -0.99
CA GLY A 380 -20.12 12.25 -0.18
C GLY A 380 -19.63 11.96 1.24
N PHE A 381 -19.23 13.01 1.95
CA PHE A 381 -18.64 12.90 3.29
C PHE A 381 -19.53 12.06 4.24
N ILE A 382 -20.78 12.45 4.45
CA ILE A 382 -21.74 11.73 5.32
C ILE A 382 -22.05 10.32 4.78
N GLY A 383 -22.17 10.19 3.46
CA GLY A 383 -22.58 8.95 2.80
C GLY A 383 -21.68 7.77 3.11
N LYS A 384 -20.36 8.00 3.17
CA LYS A 384 -19.38 6.94 3.48
C LYS A 384 -19.58 6.35 4.87
N TYR A 385 -19.77 7.21 5.87
CA TYR A 385 -19.96 6.78 7.25
C TYR A 385 -21.32 6.10 7.45
N LEU A 386 -22.36 6.59 6.76
CA LEU A 386 -23.68 5.95 6.79
C LEU A 386 -23.61 4.53 6.21
N CYS A 387 -23.01 4.35 5.03
CA CYS A 387 -22.87 3.03 4.41
C CYS A 387 -22.07 2.06 5.29
N ASN A 388 -21.00 2.54 5.94
CA ASN A 388 -20.24 1.73 6.89
C ASN A 388 -21.08 1.29 8.09
N LYS A 389 -21.90 2.18 8.66
CA LYS A 389 -22.81 1.80 9.76
C LYS A 389 -23.87 0.81 9.31
N LEU A 390 -24.48 1.01 8.15
CA LEU A 390 -25.49 0.10 7.58
C LEU A 390 -24.91 -1.29 7.32
N GLY A 391 -23.70 -1.38 6.75
CA GLY A 391 -23.04 -2.66 6.55
C GLY A 391 -22.70 -3.36 7.87
N LYS A 392 -22.21 -2.62 8.88
CA LYS A 392 -21.91 -3.16 10.23
C LYS A 392 -23.11 -3.77 10.95
N ILE A 393 -24.33 -3.28 10.67
CA ILE A 393 -25.55 -3.82 11.27
C ILE A 393 -26.22 -4.89 10.40
N GLY A 394 -25.61 -5.28 9.27
CA GLY A 394 -26.12 -6.35 8.43
C GLY A 394 -27.16 -5.93 7.39
N CYS A 395 -27.27 -4.64 7.04
CA CYS A 395 -28.14 -4.19 5.95
C CYS A 395 -27.52 -4.47 4.59
N GLN A 396 -28.32 -4.88 3.62
CA GLN A 396 -27.90 -4.84 2.24
C GLN A 396 -27.93 -3.38 1.79
N VAL A 397 -26.85 -2.87 1.21
CA VAL A 397 -26.71 -1.46 0.83
C VAL A 397 -26.63 -1.36 -0.68
N ILE A 398 -27.59 -0.68 -1.29
CA ILE A 398 -27.55 -0.34 -2.71
C ILE A 398 -26.97 1.07 -2.82
N ILE A 399 -25.94 1.22 -3.65
CA ILE A 399 -25.18 2.45 -3.81
C ILE A 399 -25.29 2.89 -5.27
N PRO A 400 -26.21 3.83 -5.57
CA PRO A 400 -26.28 4.48 -6.85
C PRO A 400 -25.03 5.34 -7.07
N ASN A 401 -24.26 5.03 -8.11
CA ASN A 401 -23.04 5.77 -8.46
C ASN A 401 -23.19 6.51 -9.79
N ARG A 402 -22.67 7.74 -9.84
CA ARG A 402 -22.54 8.54 -11.05
C ARG A 402 -21.06 8.84 -11.25
N GLY A 403 -20.40 8.11 -12.15
CA GLY A 403 -18.97 8.27 -12.39
C GLY A 403 -18.25 6.94 -12.47
N ASP A 404 -16.95 7.01 -12.22
CA ASP A 404 -16.05 5.87 -12.32
C ASP A 404 -16.27 4.90 -11.13
N GLU A 405 -16.02 3.61 -11.34
CA GLU A 405 -16.04 2.61 -10.28
C GLU A 405 -15.03 2.92 -9.16
N TYR A 406 -13.97 3.68 -9.46
CA TYR A 406 -12.99 4.11 -8.46
C TYR A 406 -13.61 5.00 -7.37
N ASP A 407 -14.64 5.80 -7.66
CA ASP A 407 -15.28 6.70 -6.69
C ASP A 407 -16.00 5.96 -5.56
N VAL A 408 -16.39 4.71 -5.83
CA VAL A 408 -17.10 3.84 -4.89
C VAL A 408 -16.25 2.68 -4.38
N LEU A 409 -14.97 2.61 -4.77
CA LEU A 409 -14.05 1.52 -4.38
C LEU A 409 -13.99 1.33 -2.87
N ARG A 410 -13.91 2.42 -2.11
CA ARG A 410 -13.91 2.40 -0.63
C ARG A 410 -15.22 1.85 -0.05
N LEU A 411 -16.32 2.03 -0.77
CA LEU A 411 -17.64 1.55 -0.36
C LEU A 411 -17.80 0.05 -0.61
N LYS A 412 -17.00 -0.59 -1.48
CA LYS A 412 -17.02 -2.06 -1.68
C LYS A 412 -16.73 -2.81 -0.37
N MET A 413 -16.00 -2.17 0.55
CA MET A 413 -15.58 -2.75 1.83
C MET A 413 -16.53 -2.44 3.00
N VAL A 414 -17.67 -1.75 2.79
CA VAL A 414 -18.55 -1.34 3.91
C VAL A 414 -19.40 -2.50 4.45
N GLY A 415 -19.60 -3.55 3.65
CA GLY A 415 -20.28 -4.78 4.01
C GLY A 415 -19.59 -6.01 3.41
N ASP A 416 -20.10 -7.19 3.75
CA ASP A 416 -19.60 -8.48 3.28
C ASP A 416 -19.99 -8.74 1.81
N LEU A 417 -19.45 -9.79 1.21
CA LEU A 417 -19.67 -10.11 -0.20
C LEU A 417 -21.18 -10.31 -0.49
N GLY A 418 -21.71 -9.58 -1.47
CA GLY A 418 -23.14 -9.58 -1.83
C GLY A 418 -24.02 -8.67 -0.97
N GLN A 419 -23.48 -8.07 0.09
CA GLN A 419 -24.17 -7.11 0.94
C GLN A 419 -24.20 -5.70 0.33
N VAL A 420 -23.22 -5.34 -0.49
CA VAL A 420 -23.12 -4.00 -1.09
C VAL A 420 -23.26 -4.12 -2.61
N LEU A 421 -24.23 -3.42 -3.18
CA LEU A 421 -24.53 -3.44 -4.61
C LEU A 421 -24.35 -2.05 -5.22
N PHE A 422 -23.50 -1.94 -6.24
CA PHE A 422 -23.32 -0.70 -6.99
C PHE A 422 -24.22 -0.69 -8.21
N VAL A 423 -24.93 0.43 -8.41
CA VAL A 423 -25.84 0.61 -9.55
C VAL A 423 -25.50 1.93 -10.25
N PRO A 424 -25.08 1.92 -11.52
CA PRO A 424 -24.92 3.16 -12.28
C PRO A 424 -26.25 3.91 -12.38
N TYR A 425 -26.25 5.23 -12.15
CA TYR A 425 -27.46 6.04 -12.28
C TYR A 425 -27.20 7.46 -12.78
N TYR A 426 -28.25 8.07 -13.33
CA TYR A 426 -28.28 9.48 -13.68
C TYR A 426 -29.49 10.15 -13.05
N LEU A 427 -29.29 11.30 -12.39
CA LEU A 427 -30.34 11.96 -11.61
C LEU A 427 -31.56 12.38 -12.45
N ARG A 428 -31.38 12.65 -13.75
CA ARG A 428 -32.48 13.02 -14.67
C ARG A 428 -33.09 11.83 -15.41
N ASP A 429 -32.59 10.62 -15.15
CA ASP A 429 -33.07 9.38 -15.78
C ASP A 429 -33.89 8.55 -14.77
N ASP A 430 -35.21 8.58 -14.94
CA ASP A 430 -36.16 7.89 -14.07
C ASP A 430 -35.95 6.37 -14.06
N GLU A 431 -35.53 5.76 -15.17
CA GLU A 431 -35.37 4.31 -15.24
C GLU A 431 -34.17 3.85 -14.41
N SER A 432 -33.07 4.60 -14.45
CA SER A 432 -31.92 4.34 -13.59
C SER A 432 -32.25 4.46 -12.10
N LEU A 433 -33.12 5.41 -11.72
CA LEU A 433 -33.60 5.58 -10.35
C LEU A 433 -34.51 4.43 -9.92
N ARG A 434 -35.42 3.98 -10.79
CA ARG A 434 -36.27 2.80 -10.54
C ARG A 434 -35.43 1.55 -10.32
N LYS A 435 -34.44 1.30 -11.18
CA LYS A 435 -33.53 0.16 -11.06
C LYS A 435 -32.79 0.14 -9.72
N ALA A 436 -32.35 1.30 -9.23
CA ALA A 436 -31.70 1.42 -7.95
C ALA A 436 -32.64 1.16 -6.77
N MET A 437 -33.91 1.59 -6.85
CA MET A 437 -34.84 1.57 -5.72
C MET A 437 -35.76 0.35 -5.64
N LYS A 438 -35.91 -0.42 -6.73
CA LYS A 438 -36.89 -1.50 -6.90
C LYS A 438 -37.07 -2.47 -5.72
N TYR A 439 -36.01 -2.74 -4.95
CA TYR A 439 -36.05 -3.70 -3.82
C TYR A 439 -35.74 -3.06 -2.47
N SER A 440 -35.82 -1.74 -2.36
CA SER A 440 -35.40 -1.01 -1.16
C SER A 440 -36.48 -1.00 -0.09
N THR A 441 -36.12 -1.34 1.15
CA THR A 441 -36.98 -1.14 2.32
C THR A 441 -36.83 0.26 2.92
N ALA A 442 -35.72 0.94 2.61
CA ALA A 442 -35.52 2.35 2.93
C ALA A 442 -34.65 3.03 1.86
N VAL A 443 -34.90 4.31 1.63
CA VAL A 443 -34.10 5.18 0.76
C VAL A 443 -33.56 6.35 1.57
N VAL A 444 -32.26 6.62 1.45
CA VAL A 444 -31.62 7.80 2.03
C VAL A 444 -31.09 8.69 0.92
N ASN A 445 -31.62 9.91 0.84
CA ASN A 445 -31.17 10.92 -0.10
C ASN A 445 -30.18 11.89 0.58
N LEU A 446 -28.89 11.72 0.27
CA LEU A 446 -27.81 12.64 0.65
C LEU A 446 -27.34 13.51 -0.52
N VAL A 447 -28.04 13.45 -1.66
CA VAL A 447 -27.66 14.25 -2.84
C VAL A 447 -27.99 15.70 -2.55
N GLY A 448 -26.97 16.52 -2.67
CA GLY A 448 -27.09 17.96 -2.53
C GLY A 448 -25.89 18.62 -3.17
N ARG A 449 -26.04 19.90 -3.45
CA ARG A 449 -24.99 20.70 -4.06
C ARG A 449 -24.89 22.06 -3.37
N ASP A 450 -23.66 22.48 -3.18
CA ASP A 450 -23.25 23.68 -2.45
C ASP A 450 -22.61 24.77 -3.34
N TRP A 451 -22.45 24.49 -4.64
CA TRP A 451 -22.08 25.47 -5.67
C TRP A 451 -22.69 25.12 -7.04
N GLU A 452 -22.98 26.10 -7.88
CA GLU A 452 -23.51 25.87 -9.24
C GLU A 452 -22.38 25.47 -10.20
N THR A 453 -22.66 24.58 -11.16
CA THR A 453 -21.77 24.33 -12.31
C THR A 453 -22.54 24.47 -13.62
N LYS A 454 -21.82 24.53 -14.76
CA LYS A 454 -22.42 24.63 -16.10
C LYS A 454 -23.52 23.58 -16.37
N ASN A 455 -23.40 22.39 -15.77
CA ASN A 455 -24.27 21.25 -16.06
C ASN A 455 -25.41 21.06 -15.04
N PHE A 456 -25.27 21.60 -13.83
CA PHE A 456 -26.24 21.44 -12.74
C PHE A 456 -26.23 22.67 -11.82
N LYS A 457 -27.35 23.39 -11.80
CA LYS A 457 -27.64 24.51 -10.88
C LYS A 457 -28.14 23.99 -9.54
N PHE A 458 -28.35 24.89 -8.58
CA PHE A 458 -28.91 24.51 -7.27
C PHE A 458 -30.30 23.88 -7.41
N ASP A 459 -31.16 24.53 -8.17
CA ASP A 459 -32.57 24.15 -8.35
C ASP A 459 -32.69 22.74 -8.95
N ASP A 460 -31.86 22.44 -9.97
CA ASP A 460 -31.80 21.13 -10.64
C ASP A 460 -31.56 19.95 -9.68
N VAL A 461 -30.78 20.17 -8.62
CA VAL A 461 -30.29 19.09 -7.74
C VAL A 461 -31.03 19.09 -6.41
N ASN A 462 -31.10 20.25 -5.76
CA ASN A 462 -31.67 20.38 -4.42
C ASN A 462 -33.21 20.32 -4.45
N ILE A 463 -33.86 20.74 -5.55
CA ILE A 463 -35.32 20.74 -5.70
C ILE A 463 -35.75 19.61 -6.64
N ASP A 464 -35.49 19.74 -7.95
CA ASP A 464 -36.02 18.82 -8.96
C ASP A 464 -35.49 17.40 -8.77
N GLY A 465 -34.19 17.27 -8.48
CA GLY A 465 -33.56 15.99 -8.20
C GLY A 465 -34.08 15.32 -6.92
N ALA A 466 -34.34 16.11 -5.87
CA ALA A 466 -34.87 15.61 -4.61
C ALA A 466 -36.33 15.15 -4.76
N ALA A 467 -37.16 15.95 -5.43
CA ALA A 467 -38.55 15.62 -5.76
C ALA A 467 -38.63 14.35 -6.61
N ARG A 468 -37.77 14.22 -7.63
CA ARG A 468 -37.73 13.02 -8.48
C ARG A 468 -37.36 11.76 -7.70
N ILE A 469 -36.37 11.81 -6.81
CA ILE A 469 -36.05 10.67 -5.94
C ILE A 469 -37.25 10.31 -5.06
N ALA A 470 -37.94 11.30 -4.49
CA ALA A 470 -39.11 11.07 -3.62
C ALA A 470 -40.28 10.44 -4.38
N ARG A 471 -40.60 10.98 -5.56
CA ARG A 471 -41.64 10.44 -6.45
C ARG A 471 -41.35 8.99 -6.85
N ILE A 472 -40.14 8.69 -7.31
CA ILE A 472 -39.78 7.32 -7.72
C ILE A 472 -39.73 6.37 -6.51
N ALA A 473 -39.29 6.85 -5.32
CA ALA A 473 -39.34 6.03 -4.11
C ALA A 473 -40.79 5.63 -3.76
N LYS A 474 -41.75 6.54 -3.94
CA LYS A 474 -43.18 6.25 -3.79
C LYS A 474 -43.69 5.31 -4.87
N GLU A 475 -43.32 5.51 -6.14
CA GLU A 475 -43.69 4.61 -7.26
C GLU A 475 -43.19 3.16 -7.02
N MET A 476 -42.04 2.98 -6.38
CA MET A 476 -41.45 1.68 -6.05
C MET A 476 -41.92 1.13 -4.69
N ASP A 477 -42.94 1.72 -4.09
CA ASP A 477 -43.51 1.33 -2.79
C ASP A 477 -42.48 1.24 -1.65
N VAL A 478 -41.46 2.13 -1.67
CA VAL A 478 -40.46 2.18 -0.60
C VAL A 478 -41.12 2.65 0.70
N PRO A 479 -41.07 1.86 1.79
CA PRO A 479 -41.76 2.20 3.04
C PRO A 479 -41.24 3.45 3.75
N LYS A 480 -39.96 3.78 3.58
CA LYS A 480 -39.30 4.87 4.32
C LYS A 480 -38.33 5.64 3.46
N LEU A 481 -38.57 6.95 3.36
CA LEU A 481 -37.66 7.90 2.73
C LEU A 481 -37.06 8.84 3.79
N ILE A 482 -35.74 8.96 3.79
CA ILE A 482 -35.00 9.93 4.60
C ILE A 482 -34.32 10.93 3.65
N HIS A 483 -34.63 12.21 3.78
CA HIS A 483 -33.99 13.27 3.02
C HIS A 483 -33.14 14.16 3.93
N VAL A 484 -31.88 14.39 3.54
CA VAL A 484 -30.95 15.21 4.32
C VAL A 484 -30.86 16.62 3.75
N SER A 485 -31.28 17.59 4.57
CA SER A 485 -31.26 19.01 4.29
C SER A 485 -30.20 19.71 5.16
N SER A 486 -30.48 20.92 5.65
CA SER A 486 -29.61 21.72 6.52
C SER A 486 -30.43 22.32 7.67
N MET A 487 -29.80 22.44 8.84
CA MET A 487 -30.39 23.12 10.00
C MET A 487 -30.87 24.54 9.70
N ASN A 488 -30.16 25.25 8.81
CA ASN A 488 -30.44 26.65 8.48
C ASN A 488 -31.30 26.81 7.21
N ALA A 489 -31.93 25.75 6.72
CA ALA A 489 -32.82 25.83 5.57
C ALA A 489 -34.12 26.56 5.94
N THR A 490 -34.34 27.72 5.31
CA THR A 490 -35.54 28.56 5.44
C THR A 490 -35.95 29.11 4.07
N GLU A 491 -37.20 29.56 3.95
CA GLU A 491 -37.74 30.17 2.72
C GLU A 491 -36.93 31.40 2.29
N GLU A 492 -36.65 32.27 3.26
CA GLU A 492 -35.85 33.48 3.08
C GLU A 492 -34.68 33.46 4.09
N PRO A 493 -33.51 32.89 3.73
CA PRO A 493 -32.37 32.82 4.63
C PRO A 493 -31.75 34.20 4.85
N GLU A 494 -31.44 34.53 6.11
CA GLU A 494 -30.91 35.84 6.49
C GLU A 494 -29.52 36.10 5.88
N GLY A 495 -29.33 37.29 5.32
CA GLY A 495 -28.12 37.69 4.63
C GLY A 495 -27.12 38.42 5.53
N HIS A 496 -26.25 37.70 6.23
CA HIS A 496 -25.18 38.36 7.00
C HIS A 496 -23.98 38.80 6.14
N ILE A 497 -23.66 38.03 5.09
CA ILE A 497 -22.54 38.29 4.15
C ILE A 497 -23.05 38.52 2.73
N LEU A 498 -24.06 37.75 2.31
CA LEU A 498 -24.70 37.87 1.01
C LEU A 498 -25.98 38.70 1.15
N LYS A 499 -26.12 39.76 0.35
CA LYS A 499 -27.25 40.71 0.44
C LYS A 499 -28.64 40.05 0.34
N ASN A 500 -28.75 38.90 -0.32
CA ASN A 500 -30.01 38.19 -0.55
C ASN A 500 -30.07 36.82 0.17
N GLY A 501 -29.22 36.60 1.18
CA GLY A 501 -29.12 35.31 1.83
C GLY A 501 -28.42 34.25 0.97
N SER A 502 -28.35 33.02 1.51
CA SER A 502 -27.74 31.88 0.81
C SER A 502 -28.75 31.18 -0.10
N LYS A 503 -28.54 31.26 -1.42
CA LYS A 503 -29.35 30.53 -2.41
C LYS A 503 -29.33 29.00 -2.16
N ASN A 504 -28.23 28.45 -1.66
CA ASN A 504 -28.17 27.03 -1.28
C ASN A 504 -29.17 26.71 -0.15
N LEU A 505 -29.23 27.51 0.91
CA LEU A 505 -30.17 27.29 2.02
C LEU A 505 -31.63 27.44 1.58
N ALA A 506 -31.93 28.44 0.74
CA ALA A 506 -33.27 28.63 0.17
C ALA A 506 -33.71 27.42 -0.69
N THR A 507 -32.82 26.92 -1.54
CA THR A 507 -33.12 25.76 -2.40
C THR A 507 -33.19 24.45 -1.60
N LYS A 508 -32.46 24.33 -0.49
CA LYS A 508 -32.62 23.23 0.46
C LYS A 508 -33.99 23.25 1.13
N TRP A 509 -34.49 24.41 1.54
CA TRP A 509 -35.86 24.57 2.05
C TRP A 509 -36.91 24.18 1.01
N ALA A 510 -36.82 24.73 -0.21
CA ALA A 510 -37.73 24.39 -1.30
C ALA A 510 -37.70 22.88 -1.65
N GLY A 511 -36.51 22.27 -1.60
CA GLY A 511 -36.33 20.84 -1.78
C GLY A 511 -37.05 19.98 -0.75
N GLU A 512 -37.08 20.41 0.52
CA GLU A 512 -37.84 19.71 1.56
C GLU A 512 -39.35 19.73 1.30
N LEU A 513 -39.88 20.85 0.82
CA LEU A 513 -41.28 20.98 0.47
C LEU A 513 -41.62 20.06 -0.70
N ALA A 514 -40.79 20.07 -1.76
CA ALA A 514 -40.98 19.23 -2.93
C ALA A 514 -40.89 17.72 -2.59
N VAL A 515 -39.98 17.32 -1.69
CA VAL A 515 -39.91 15.94 -1.19
C VAL A 515 -41.17 15.54 -0.43
N ARG A 516 -41.71 16.43 0.43
CA ARG A 516 -42.95 16.16 1.18
C ARG A 516 -44.19 16.13 0.31
N GLU A 517 -44.23 16.93 -0.76
CA GLU A 517 -45.33 16.88 -1.72
C GLU A 517 -45.41 15.51 -2.40
N GLU A 518 -44.26 14.99 -2.83
CA GLU A 518 -44.18 13.68 -3.49
C GLU A 518 -44.32 12.52 -2.50
N PHE A 519 -43.64 12.60 -1.36
CA PHE A 519 -43.59 11.58 -0.31
C PHE A 519 -43.93 12.21 1.06
N PRO A 520 -45.22 12.33 1.42
CA PRO A 520 -45.67 13.03 2.63
C PRO A 520 -45.07 12.54 3.95
N ASP A 521 -44.85 11.24 4.08
CA ASP A 521 -44.30 10.61 5.28
C ASP A 521 -42.75 10.62 5.32
N ALA A 522 -42.10 11.40 4.45
CA ALA A 522 -40.65 11.46 4.39
C ALA A 522 -40.06 12.08 5.67
N THR A 523 -39.03 11.43 6.21
CA THR A 523 -38.26 11.98 7.33
C THR A 523 -37.27 12.99 6.80
N ILE A 524 -37.46 14.26 7.16
CA ILE A 524 -36.49 15.32 6.84
C ILE A 524 -35.49 15.44 8.00
N PHE A 525 -34.22 15.18 7.71
CA PHE A 525 -33.14 15.33 8.67
C PHE A 525 -32.35 16.61 8.38
N ARG A 526 -32.32 17.53 9.35
CA ARG A 526 -31.67 18.85 9.24
C ARG A 526 -30.44 18.91 10.18
N PRO A 527 -29.28 18.36 9.78
CA PRO A 527 -28.08 18.44 10.60
C PRO A 527 -27.52 19.87 10.64
N SER A 528 -26.82 20.19 11.73
CA SER A 528 -25.86 21.31 11.73
C SER A 528 -24.72 21.01 10.75
N ASP A 529 -23.92 22.02 10.41
CA ASP A 529 -22.76 21.80 9.56
C ASP A 529 -21.84 20.72 10.18
N VAL A 530 -21.54 19.68 9.39
CA VAL A 530 -20.78 18.52 9.84
C VAL A 530 -19.38 18.60 9.24
N PHE A 531 -18.36 18.66 10.10
CA PHE A 531 -16.95 18.73 9.71
C PHE A 531 -16.20 17.47 10.17
N GLY A 532 -15.10 17.16 9.49
CA GLY A 532 -14.20 16.07 9.88
C GLY A 532 -13.01 15.89 8.93
N SER A 533 -12.08 15.02 9.29
CA SER A 533 -10.77 14.86 8.62
C SER A 533 -10.83 14.59 7.10
N GLU A 534 -11.95 14.08 6.59
CA GLU A 534 -12.17 13.81 5.17
C GLU A 534 -13.10 14.81 4.46
N ASP A 535 -13.53 15.88 5.13
CA ASP A 535 -14.40 16.88 4.52
C ASP A 535 -13.62 17.77 3.52
N ARG A 536 -14.35 18.46 2.63
CA ARG A 536 -13.74 19.35 1.63
C ARG A 536 -13.25 20.67 2.23
N PHE A 537 -13.81 21.10 3.37
CA PHE A 537 -13.51 22.38 4.00
C PHE A 537 -12.14 22.36 4.68
N ILE A 538 -11.83 21.32 5.44
CA ILE A 538 -10.52 21.07 6.06
C ILE A 538 -9.49 20.73 4.97
N ARG A 539 -9.87 19.98 3.94
CA ARG A 539 -8.97 19.61 2.83
C ARG A 539 -8.60 20.78 1.92
N ASN A 540 -9.52 21.71 1.65
CA ASN A 540 -9.27 22.85 0.76
C ASN A 540 -8.95 24.14 1.54
N GLY A 541 -9.52 24.34 2.73
CA GLY A 541 -9.28 25.51 3.58
C GLY A 541 -7.90 25.53 4.23
N SER A 542 -7.23 24.37 4.34
CA SER A 542 -5.80 24.30 4.72
C SER A 542 -4.86 24.81 3.62
N GLN A 543 -5.31 24.96 2.36
CA GLN A 543 -4.54 25.64 1.30
C GLN A 543 -4.74 27.17 1.27
N THR A 544 -5.75 27.73 1.97
CA THR A 544 -6.12 29.16 1.84
C THR A 544 -5.81 30.00 3.09
N ARG A 545 -4.95 29.54 4.01
CA ARG A 545 -4.52 30.33 5.19
C ARG A 545 -3.00 30.49 5.36
N ILE A 546 -2.25 30.54 4.27
CA ILE A 546 -0.82 30.97 4.27
C ILE A 546 -0.57 32.20 3.35
N TYR A 547 -1.61 32.75 2.72
CA TYR A 547 -1.49 34.01 1.98
C TYR A 547 -2.60 34.99 2.38
N HIS A 548 -2.43 35.63 3.54
CA HIS A 548 -2.82 37.01 3.80
C HIS A 548 -2.01 37.57 4.94
#